data_AF-A0A2T7EQX4-F1
#
_entry.id   AF-A0A2T7EQX4-F1
#
_cell.length_a   1.000
_cell.length_b   1.000
_cell.length_c   1.000
_cell.angle_alpha   90.00
_cell.angle_beta   90.00
_cell.angle_gamma   90.00
#
_symmetry.space_group_name_H-M   'P 1'
#
loop_
_entity.id
_entity.type
_entity.pdbx_description
1 polymer ?
#
loop_
_entity_poly.entity_id
_entity_poly.type
_entity_poly.pdbx_seq_one_letter_code
_entity_poly.pdbx_strand_id
1 'polypeptide(L)'
;MEEKAFHLFFSCTFSRSCWQKIGIEWRENLHFFQMIKRAQQDFQHWFFMEVFIIAAWHIWKQRNNLIFEGRRPTIRDWTSKFIDEARLQAHRIKDGKKQDFLSWVDSVRL
;
A
#
# COMPACT_ATOMS: atom_id res chain seq x y z
N MET A 1 -19.80 0.22 -10.82
CA MET A 1 -19.19 0.96 -9.68
C MET A 1 -17.80 0.45 -9.34
N GLU A 2 -17.54 -0.86 -9.46
CA GLU A 2 -16.21 -1.48 -9.26
C GLU A 2 -15.10 -0.88 -10.12
N GLU A 3 -15.37 -0.48 -11.36
CA GLU A 3 -14.37 0.13 -12.25
C GLU A 3 -13.74 1.41 -11.69
N LYS A 4 -14.50 2.22 -10.93
CA LYS A 4 -13.99 3.44 -10.29
C LYS A 4 -13.08 3.11 -9.10
N ALA A 5 -13.46 2.12 -8.30
CA ALA A 5 -12.64 1.68 -7.17
C ALA A 5 -11.38 0.98 -7.67
N PHE A 6 -11.51 0.07 -8.64
CA PHE A 6 -10.36 -0.61 -9.24
C PHE A 6 -9.38 0.38 -9.85
N HIS A 7 -9.87 1.38 -10.59
CA HIS A 7 -9.00 2.42 -11.13
C HIS A 7 -8.30 3.23 -10.04
N LEU A 8 -9.06 3.69 -9.04
CA LEU A 8 -8.54 4.49 -7.93
C LEU A 8 -7.43 3.76 -7.16
N PHE A 9 -7.61 2.47 -6.90
CA PHE A 9 -6.68 1.68 -6.11
C PHE A 9 -5.57 1.04 -6.92
N PHE A 10 -5.76 0.68 -8.19
CA PHE A 10 -4.82 -0.21 -8.88
C PHE A 10 -4.27 0.33 -10.21
N SER A 11 -5.05 1.08 -11.00
CA SER A 11 -4.61 1.43 -12.36
C SER A 11 -4.34 2.92 -12.61
N CYS A 12 -4.70 3.83 -11.70
CA CYS A 12 -4.33 5.24 -11.85
C CYS A 12 -2.82 5.45 -11.63
N THR A 13 -2.23 6.46 -12.27
CA THR A 13 -0.79 6.73 -12.21
C THR A 13 -0.26 6.90 -10.78
N PHE A 14 -1.05 7.54 -9.92
CA PHE A 14 -0.69 7.74 -8.51
C PHE A 14 -0.64 6.41 -7.76
N SER A 15 -1.71 5.61 -7.81
CA SER A 15 -1.75 4.34 -7.08
C SER A 15 -0.71 3.34 -7.57
N ARG A 16 -0.49 3.25 -8.89
CA ARG A 16 0.60 2.41 -9.45
C ARG A 16 1.97 2.78 -8.89
N SER A 17 2.25 4.08 -8.80
CA SER A 17 3.52 4.58 -8.24
C SER A 17 3.64 4.25 -6.75
N CYS A 18 2.54 4.29 -5.99
CA CYS A 18 2.52 3.88 -4.59
C CYS A 18 2.85 2.39 -4.42
N TRP A 19 2.25 1.51 -5.23
CA TRP A 19 2.51 0.07 -5.17
C TRP A 19 3.94 -0.28 -5.59
N GLN A 20 4.45 0.34 -6.64
CA GLN A 20 5.84 0.18 -7.09
C GLN A 20 6.84 0.58 -5.99
N LYS A 21 6.55 1.65 -5.23
CA LYS A 21 7.40 2.12 -4.12
C LYS A 21 7.62 1.07 -3.03
N ILE A 22 6.68 0.14 -2.85
CA ILE A 22 6.73 -0.94 -1.87
C ILE A 22 6.93 -2.33 -2.52
N GLY A 23 7.34 -2.36 -3.80
CA GLY A 23 7.66 -3.59 -4.50
C GLY A 23 6.46 -4.47 -4.85
N ILE A 24 5.25 -3.92 -4.91
CA ILE A 24 4.04 -4.66 -5.30
C ILE A 24 3.69 -4.33 -6.76
N GLU A 25 3.61 -5.36 -7.58
CA GLU A 25 3.16 -5.27 -8.98
C GLU A 25 1.82 -5.98 -9.17
N TRP A 26 0.86 -5.28 -9.77
CA TRP A 26 -0.47 -5.82 -10.03
C TRP A 26 -0.58 -6.38 -11.45
N ARG A 27 -1.13 -7.60 -11.56
CA ARG A 27 -1.47 -8.24 -12.83
C ARG A 27 -2.89 -7.81 -13.22
N GLU A 28 -3.00 -6.72 -13.99
CA GLU A 28 -4.30 -6.13 -14.39
C GLU A 28 -5.16 -7.09 -15.25
N ASN A 29 -4.58 -8.15 -15.81
CA ASN A 29 -5.28 -9.18 -16.58
C ASN A 29 -5.93 -10.29 -15.73
N LEU A 30 -5.79 -10.26 -14.39
CA LEU A 30 -6.39 -11.23 -13.48
C LEU A 30 -7.64 -10.65 -12.79
N HIS A 31 -8.58 -11.52 -12.42
CA HIS A 31 -9.67 -11.13 -11.52
C HIS A 31 -9.11 -10.73 -10.15
N PHE A 32 -9.79 -9.81 -9.46
CA PHE A 32 -9.33 -9.19 -8.21
C PHE A 32 -8.75 -10.19 -7.19
N PHE A 33 -9.46 -11.26 -6.84
CA PHE A 33 -8.95 -12.24 -5.87
C PHE A 33 -7.70 -12.99 -6.33
N GLN A 34 -7.61 -13.29 -7.63
CA GLN A 34 -6.43 -13.93 -8.21
C GLN A 34 -5.25 -12.96 -8.23
N MET A 35 -5.51 -11.69 -8.53
CA MET A 35 -4.53 -10.61 -8.49
C MET A 35 -3.95 -10.43 -7.07
N ILE A 36 -4.79 -10.38 -6.03
CA ILE A 36 -4.36 -10.31 -4.63
C ILE A 36 -3.55 -11.55 -4.23
N LYS A 37 -4.06 -12.76 -4.53
CA LYS A 37 -3.37 -14.01 -4.20
C LYS A 37 -1.99 -14.08 -4.87
N ARG A 38 -1.88 -13.63 -6.12
CA ARG A 38 -0.61 -13.60 -6.84
C ARG A 38 0.37 -12.60 -6.24
N ALA A 39 -0.07 -11.38 -5.95
CA ALA A 39 0.76 -10.38 -5.29
C ALA A 39 1.25 -10.86 -3.91
N GLN A 40 0.39 -11.54 -3.14
CA GLN A 40 0.78 -12.15 -1.87
C GLN A 40 1.87 -13.20 -2.04
N GLN A 41 1.76 -14.05 -3.07
CA GLN A 41 2.78 -15.05 -3.39
C GLN A 41 4.10 -14.39 -3.81
N ASP A 42 4.06 -13.32 -4.61
CA ASP A 42 5.26 -12.65 -5.10
C ASP A 42 5.93 -11.77 -4.01
N PHE A 43 5.17 -11.29 -3.01
CA PHE A 43 5.69 -10.41 -1.94
C PHE A 43 6.59 -11.11 -0.92
N GLN A 44 6.50 -12.45 -0.78
CA GLN A 44 7.40 -13.30 0.02
C GLN A 44 7.49 -12.98 1.54
N HIS A 45 6.69 -12.06 2.07
CA HIS A 45 6.62 -11.77 3.50
C HIS A 45 5.25 -12.10 4.11
N TRP A 46 5.25 -12.55 5.37
CA TRP A 46 4.03 -12.99 6.07
C TRP A 46 3.03 -11.83 6.32
N PHE A 47 3.51 -10.58 6.28
CA PHE A 47 2.77 -9.35 6.58
C PHE A 47 2.20 -8.65 5.34
N PHE A 48 2.04 -9.37 4.22
CA PHE A 48 1.49 -8.82 2.98
C PHE A 48 0.17 -8.08 3.19
N MET A 49 -0.75 -8.63 3.99
CA MET A 49 -2.08 -8.05 4.18
C MET A 49 -2.02 -6.75 4.96
N GLU A 50 -1.16 -6.65 5.98
CA GLU A 50 -0.91 -5.43 6.75
C GLU A 50 -0.40 -4.32 5.82
N VAL A 51 0.58 -4.63 4.98
CA VAL A 51 1.14 -3.70 3.99
C VAL A 51 0.08 -3.27 2.98
N PHE A 52 -0.67 -4.23 2.43
CA PHE A 52 -1.73 -3.98 1.45
C PHE A 52 -2.81 -3.04 2.01
N ILE A 53 -3.30 -3.32 3.23
CA ILE A 53 -4.37 -2.54 3.86
C ILE A 53 -3.90 -1.10 4.14
N ILE A 54 -2.70 -0.92 4.71
CA ILE A 54 -2.15 0.41 5.00
C ILE A 54 -1.94 1.19 3.70
N ALA A 55 -1.33 0.57 2.69
CA ALA A 55 -1.11 1.20 1.40
C ALA A 55 -2.42 1.66 0.74
N ALA A 56 -3.41 0.78 0.66
CA ALA A 56 -4.73 1.10 0.10
C ALA A 56 -5.42 2.23 0.89
N TRP A 57 -5.38 2.18 2.22
CA TRP A 57 -5.95 3.22 3.08
C TRP A 57 -5.34 4.60 2.81
N HIS A 58 -4.03 4.69 2.69
CA HIS A 58 -3.35 5.96 2.40
C HIS A 58 -3.56 6.45 0.96
N ILE A 59 -3.71 5.53 -0.01
CA ILE A 59 -4.15 5.90 -1.36
C ILE A 59 -5.54 6.56 -1.31
N TRP A 60 -6.49 5.94 -0.61
CA TRP A 60 -7.84 6.47 -0.45
C TRP A 60 -7.84 7.84 0.25
N LYS A 61 -7.11 7.98 1.36
CA LYS A 61 -7.00 9.25 2.10
C LYS A 61 -6.50 10.40 1.23
N GLN A 62 -5.40 10.20 0.48
CA GLN A 62 -4.88 11.29 -0.36
C GLN A 62 -5.79 11.64 -1.53
N ARG A 63 -6.47 10.65 -2.11
CA ARG A 63 -7.47 10.89 -3.18
C ARG A 63 -8.67 11.68 -2.65
N ASN A 64 -9.10 11.43 -1.42
CA ASN A 64 -10.14 12.23 -0.79
C ASN A 64 -9.66 13.65 -0.47
N ASN A 65 -8.43 13.83 0.01
CA ASN A 65 -7.86 15.16 0.27
C ASN A 65 -7.79 16.02 -1.00
N LEU A 66 -7.61 15.41 -2.17
CA LEU A 66 -7.71 16.13 -3.45
C LEU A 66 -9.13 16.66 -3.70
N ILE A 67 -10.15 15.88 -3.37
CA ILE A 67 -11.56 16.23 -3.60
C ILE A 67 -12.03 17.28 -2.59
N PHE A 68 -11.69 17.13 -1.31
CA PHE A 68 -12.22 17.97 -0.22
C PHE A 68 -11.32 19.17 0.11
N GLU A 69 -10.00 19.04 -0.04
CA GLU A 69 -9.04 20.07 0.36
C GLU A 69 -8.22 20.63 -0.81
N GLY A 70 -8.43 20.12 -2.03
CA GLY A 70 -7.64 20.52 -3.21
C GLY A 70 -6.17 20.12 -3.15
N ARG A 71 -5.75 19.32 -2.16
CA ARG A 71 -4.35 18.91 -1.99
C ARG A 71 -3.98 17.82 -2.98
N ARG A 72 -2.99 18.09 -3.84
CA ARG A 72 -2.54 17.09 -4.81
C ARG A 72 -1.83 15.93 -4.12
N PRO A 73 -2.19 14.68 -4.45
CA PRO A 73 -1.52 13.51 -3.91
C PRO A 73 -0.06 13.48 -4.41
N THR A 74 0.87 13.16 -3.53
CA THR A 74 2.30 13.01 -3.88
C THR A 74 2.83 11.71 -3.32
N ILE A 75 3.73 11.07 -4.07
CA ILE A 75 4.36 9.82 -3.63
C ILE A 75 5.16 10.06 -2.35
N ARG A 76 5.87 11.18 -2.23
CA ARG A 76 6.62 11.52 -1.01
C ARG A 76 5.73 11.58 0.24
N ASP A 77 4.61 12.32 0.17
CA ASP A 77 3.67 12.40 1.30
C ASP A 77 3.05 11.03 1.58
N TRP A 78 2.72 10.27 0.52
CA TRP A 78 2.13 8.94 0.69
C TRP A 78 3.10 7.99 1.38
N THR A 79 4.37 7.98 0.95
CA THR A 79 5.43 7.14 1.53
C THR A 79 5.68 7.51 2.98
N SER A 80 5.77 8.80 3.32
CA SER A 80 5.93 9.24 4.71
C SER A 80 4.78 8.73 5.58
N LYS A 81 3.54 8.95 5.13
CA LYS A 81 2.35 8.56 5.89
C LYS A 81 2.18 7.04 5.98
N PHE A 82 2.58 6.30 4.94
CA PHE A 82 2.63 4.85 4.94
C PHE A 82 3.64 4.33 5.98
N ILE A 83 4.86 4.87 6.01
CA ILE A 83 5.90 4.46 6.97
C ILE A 83 5.46 4.74 8.40
N ASP A 84 4.89 5.92 8.66
CA ASP A 84 4.37 6.28 9.99
C ASP A 84 3.29 5.29 10.46
N GLU A 85 2.31 4.98 9.61
CA GLU A 85 1.24 4.04 9.93
C GLU A 85 1.75 2.59 10.06
N ALA A 86 2.71 2.18 9.22
CA ALA A 86 3.35 0.88 9.34
C ALA A 86 4.08 0.73 10.68
N ARG A 87 4.85 1.73 11.10
CA ARG A 87 5.51 1.74 12.42
C ARG A 87 4.50 1.67 13.56
N LEU A 88 3.35 2.33 13.44
CA LEU A 88 2.25 2.18 14.40
C LEU A 88 1.68 0.75 14.42
N GLN A 89 1.46 0.15 13.24
CA GLN A 89 1.00 -1.23 13.12
C GLN A 89 1.98 -2.23 13.75
N ALA A 90 3.29 -1.95 13.75
CA ALA A 90 4.29 -2.80 14.38
C ALA A 90 4.09 -2.99 15.89
N HIS A 91 3.40 -2.06 16.58
CA HIS A 91 3.04 -2.24 18.00
C HIS A 91 1.95 -3.29 18.23
N ARG A 92 1.21 -3.68 17.18
CA ARG A 92 0.15 -4.70 17.21
C ARG A 92 0.65 -6.07 16.75
N ILE A 93 1.88 -6.15 16.27
CA ILE A 93 2.53 -7.39 15.81
C ILE A 93 3.19 -8.07 17.02
N LYS A 94 3.10 -9.40 17.08
CA LYS A 94 3.77 -10.20 18.12
C LYS A 94 5.29 -9.96 18.10
N ASP A 95 5.92 -9.86 19.27
CA ASP A 95 7.34 -9.49 19.40
C ASP A 95 8.28 -10.31 18.51
N GLY A 96 8.09 -11.63 18.45
CA GLY A 96 8.93 -12.53 17.63
C GLY A 96 8.85 -12.29 16.11
N LYS A 97 7.88 -11.52 15.62
CA LYS A 97 7.75 -11.16 14.19
C LYS A 97 7.90 -9.66 13.93
N LYS A 98 7.90 -8.85 14.98
CA LYS A 98 7.92 -7.39 14.90
C LYS A 98 9.19 -6.87 14.23
N GLN A 99 10.35 -7.45 14.57
CA GLN A 99 11.63 -6.98 14.05
C GLN A 99 11.76 -7.20 12.53
N ASP A 100 11.27 -8.34 12.03
CA ASP A 100 11.23 -8.64 10.59
C ASP A 100 10.38 -7.60 9.84
N PHE A 101 9.18 -7.32 10.36
CA PHE A 101 8.31 -6.28 9.81
C PHE A 101 8.97 -4.88 9.81
N LEU A 102 9.54 -4.46 10.94
CA LEU A 102 10.20 -3.16 11.05
C LEU A 102 11.41 -3.05 10.12
N SER A 103 12.21 -4.11 10.01
CA SER A 103 13.37 -4.14 9.10
C SER A 103 12.94 -3.97 7.64
N TRP A 104 11.81 -4.57 7.26
CA TRP A 104 11.22 -4.35 5.94
C TRP A 104 10.71 -2.90 5.78
N VAL A 105 10.01 -2.34 6.77
CA VAL A 105 9.52 -0.95 6.72
C VAL A 105 10.67 0.04 6.56
N ASP A 106 11.78 -0.15 7.29
CA ASP A 106 12.95 0.72 7.18
C ASP A 106 13.68 0.59 5.84
N SER A 107 13.47 -0.49 5.09
CA SER A 107 13.96 -0.62 3.70
C SER A 107 13.16 0.22 2.70
N VAL A 108 11.93 0.63 3.04
CA VAL A 108 11.11 1.53 2.23
C VAL A 108 11.67 2.94 2.34
N ARG A 109 12.45 3.35 1.34
CA ARG A 109 13.07 4.68 1.29
C ARG A 109 12.01 5.76 1.07
N LEU A 110 12.15 6.92 1.70
CA LEU A 110 11.42 8.16 1.35
C LEU A 110 11.81 8.63 -0.05
#